data_AF-A0A821I7W4-F1
#
_entry.id   AF-A0A821I7W4-F1
#
_cell.length_a   1.000
_cell.length_b   1.000
_cell.length_c   1.000
_cell.angle_alpha   90.00
_cell.angle_beta   90.00
_cell.angle_gamma   90.00
#
_symmetry.space_group_name_H-M   'P 1'
#
loop_
_entity.id
_entity.type
_entity.pdbx_description
1 polymer ?
#
loop_
_entity_poly.entity_id
_entity_poly.type
_entity_poly.pdbx_seq_one_letter_code
_entity_poly.pdbx_strand_id
1 'polypeptide(L)'
;MQYSTSEVEQRVCCLTKKVFFAVAYHQYVIGYQWIEECLSKESLLNEDSYEILGDASLSSQHNGMNRSRLIHEPIFKSYSYAIAVECSIGCQQGMFTRQELEQLVQLSGAILIQEHNRQQLDINTTIIVLCDDDDKMVVKKYSGLKNKIYYVIPEFFLDSLVLYEVQPIKGYELLYQID
;
A
#
# COMPACT_ATOMS: atom_id res chain seq x y z
N MET A 1 8.91 -35.90 -5.21
CA MET A 1 9.60 -34.60 -5.24
C MET A 1 9.64 -34.15 -3.78
N GLN A 2 10.78 -34.30 -3.11
CA GLN A 2 10.92 -33.96 -1.69
C GLN A 2 11.19 -32.46 -1.61
N TYR A 3 10.22 -31.69 -1.14
CA TYR A 3 10.44 -30.30 -0.76
C TYR A 3 11.38 -30.31 0.45
N SER A 4 12.52 -29.62 0.33
CA SER A 4 13.45 -29.47 1.44
C SER A 4 12.78 -28.68 2.56
N THR A 5 13.12 -29.05 3.80
CA THR A 5 12.64 -28.48 5.07
C THR A 5 12.79 -26.94 5.20
N SER A 6 13.41 -26.28 4.23
CA SER A 6 13.69 -24.84 4.21
C SER A 6 12.56 -23.95 3.65
N GLU A 7 11.61 -24.49 2.87
CA GLU A 7 10.52 -23.69 2.29
C GLU A 7 9.31 -23.56 3.24
N VAL A 8 9.21 -24.41 4.25
CA VAL A 8 8.27 -24.27 5.37
C VAL A 8 8.72 -23.12 6.31
N GLU A 9 9.98 -22.70 6.24
CA GLU A 9 10.59 -21.75 7.18
C GLU A 9 10.46 -20.27 6.78
N GLN A 10 10.15 -19.94 5.53
CA GLN A 10 10.02 -18.55 5.11
C GLN A 10 8.59 -18.25 4.68
N ARG A 11 7.75 -17.89 5.65
CA ARG A 11 6.40 -17.34 5.43
C ARG A 11 6.48 -15.96 4.78
N VAL A 12 6.97 -15.93 3.54
CA VAL A 12 7.30 -14.74 2.77
C VAL A 12 6.62 -14.86 1.41
N CYS A 13 6.09 -13.76 0.87
CA CYS A 13 5.47 -13.75 -0.46
C CYS A 13 6.03 -12.66 -1.37
N CYS A 14 5.82 -12.79 -2.67
CA CYS A 14 5.97 -11.65 -3.58
C CYS A 14 4.79 -10.69 -3.41
N LEU A 15 5.06 -9.38 -3.47
CA LEU A 15 4.00 -8.39 -3.47
C LEU A 15 3.31 -8.37 -4.83
N THR A 16 2.04 -8.79 -4.82
CA THR A 16 1.16 -8.75 -5.99
C THR A 16 0.00 -7.83 -5.69
N LYS A 17 -0.69 -7.35 -6.73
CA LYS A 17 -1.95 -6.60 -6.58
C LYS A 17 -2.94 -7.26 -5.61
N LYS A 18 -3.07 -8.60 -5.64
CA LYS A 18 -3.95 -9.34 -4.72
C LYS A 18 -3.54 -9.20 -3.26
N VAL A 19 -2.24 -9.17 -2.97
CA VAL A 19 -1.73 -8.97 -1.61
C VAL A 19 -2.09 -7.57 -1.10
N PHE A 20 -1.87 -6.52 -1.89
CA PHE A 20 -2.24 -5.15 -1.50
C PHE A 20 -3.75 -5.01 -1.24
N PHE A 21 -4.59 -5.58 -2.10
CA PHE A 21 -6.04 -5.57 -1.85
C PHE A 21 -6.43 -6.40 -0.63
N ALA A 22 -5.84 -7.58 -0.42
CA ALA A 22 -6.10 -8.39 0.77
C ALA A 22 -5.77 -7.60 2.05
N VAL A 23 -4.62 -6.93 2.08
CA VAL A 23 -4.21 -6.04 3.18
C VAL A 23 -5.19 -4.87 3.37
N ALA A 24 -5.56 -4.19 2.28
CA ALA A 24 -6.53 -3.08 2.34
C ALA A 24 -7.93 -3.52 2.80
N TYR A 25 -8.31 -4.77 2.54
CA TYR A 25 -9.55 -5.37 3.01
C TYR A 25 -9.42 -6.09 4.37
N HIS A 26 -8.27 -6.00 5.04
CA HIS A 26 -8.00 -6.65 6.32
C HIS A 26 -8.20 -8.18 6.28
N GLN A 27 -7.86 -8.80 5.15
CA GLN A 27 -8.01 -10.24 4.93
C GLN A 27 -6.73 -11.00 5.25
N TYR A 28 -6.89 -12.29 5.56
CA TYR A 28 -5.77 -13.21 5.69
C TYR A 28 -4.96 -13.28 4.39
N VAL A 29 -3.64 -13.16 4.54
CA VAL A 29 -2.66 -13.50 3.50
C VAL A 29 -1.88 -14.70 4.01
N ILE A 30 -2.19 -15.89 3.48
CA ILE A 30 -1.65 -17.16 3.97
C ILE A 30 -0.82 -17.88 2.89
N GLY A 31 0.17 -18.63 3.34
CA GLY A 31 0.98 -19.50 2.49
C GLY A 31 0.16 -20.65 1.91
N TYR A 32 0.48 -21.06 0.69
CA TYR A 32 -0.23 -22.15 -0.01
C TYR A 32 -0.13 -23.49 0.73
N GLN A 33 0.91 -23.67 1.56
CA GLN A 33 1.11 -24.85 2.41
C GLN A 33 -0.07 -25.10 3.34
N TRP A 34 -0.84 -24.07 3.72
CA TRP A 34 -2.08 -24.26 4.49
C TRP A 34 -3.06 -25.18 3.77
N ILE A 35 -3.24 -24.99 2.47
CA ILE A 35 -4.14 -25.81 1.66
C ILE A 35 -3.58 -27.23 1.56
N GLU A 36 -2.29 -27.38 1.29
CA GLU A 36 -1.64 -28.70 1.20
C GLU A 36 -1.80 -29.50 2.49
N GLU A 37 -1.59 -28.86 3.63
CA GLU A 37 -1.73 -29.53 4.92
C GLU A 37 -3.19 -29.80 5.30
N CYS A 38 -4.12 -28.90 4.97
CA CYS A 38 -5.56 -29.16 5.17
C CYS A 38 -6.02 -30.38 4.38
N LEU A 39 -5.60 -30.47 3.11
CA LEU A 39 -5.89 -31.61 2.26
C LEU A 39 -5.24 -32.90 2.78
N SER A 40 -3.96 -32.82 3.18
CA SER A 40 -3.23 -33.98 3.70
C SER A 40 -3.80 -34.53 5.02
N LYS A 41 -4.35 -33.66 5.87
CA LYS A 41 -4.93 -34.04 7.17
C LYS A 41 -6.44 -34.28 7.10
N GLU A 42 -7.05 -34.05 5.93
CA GLU A 42 -8.51 -34.08 5.72
C GLU A 42 -9.27 -33.22 6.75
N SER A 43 -8.68 -32.09 7.15
CA SER A 43 -9.18 -31.25 8.23
C SER A 43 -8.85 -29.78 7.97
N LEU A 44 -9.77 -28.88 8.34
CA LEU A 44 -9.51 -27.44 8.30
C LEU A 44 -8.56 -27.05 9.44
N LEU A 45 -7.37 -26.55 9.10
CA LEU A 45 -6.35 -26.11 10.05
C LEU A 45 -6.48 -24.62 10.32
N ASN A 46 -6.00 -24.17 11.49
CA ASN A 46 -5.95 -22.75 11.82
C ASN A 46 -5.00 -21.99 10.87
N GLU A 47 -5.51 -20.94 10.24
CA GLU A 47 -4.87 -20.06 9.28
C GLU A 47 -3.69 -19.25 9.87
N ASP A 48 -3.74 -18.88 11.15
CA ASP A 48 -2.72 -18.03 11.81
C ASP A 48 -1.33 -18.66 11.74
N SER A 49 -1.26 -20.00 11.76
CA SER A 49 0.01 -20.75 11.65
C SER A 49 0.58 -20.77 10.23
N TYR A 50 -0.10 -20.17 9.26
CA TYR A 50 0.29 -20.11 7.86
C TYR A 50 0.26 -18.68 7.32
N GLU A 51 -0.08 -17.69 8.15
CA GLU A 51 -0.11 -16.28 7.77
C GLU A 51 1.30 -15.82 7.37
N ILE A 52 1.36 -15.08 6.26
CA ILE A 52 2.58 -14.51 5.70
C ILE A 52 3.13 -13.44 6.66
N LEU A 53 4.41 -13.54 6.99
CA LEU A 53 5.13 -12.67 7.91
C LEU A 53 5.83 -11.51 7.20
N GLY A 54 6.07 -11.62 5.90
CA GLY A 54 6.63 -10.51 5.12
C GLY A 54 6.77 -10.78 3.63
N ASP A 55 7.64 -10.01 2.99
CA ASP A 55 7.86 -10.06 1.56
C ASP A 55 9.35 -9.95 1.17
N ALA A 56 9.65 -10.29 -0.08
CA ALA A 56 11.02 -10.30 -0.60
C ALA A 56 11.58 -8.89 -0.91
N SER A 57 10.73 -7.86 -1.00
CA SER A 57 11.12 -6.49 -1.35
C SER A 57 11.51 -5.64 -0.14
N LEU A 58 10.77 -5.73 0.97
CA LEU A 58 10.93 -4.87 2.14
C LEU A 58 11.63 -5.61 3.28
N SER A 59 11.02 -6.69 3.77
CA SER A 59 11.56 -7.51 4.85
C SER A 59 10.80 -8.83 4.96
N SER A 60 11.49 -9.91 5.28
CA SER A 60 10.87 -11.22 5.45
C SER A 60 10.00 -11.34 6.73
N GLN A 61 10.04 -10.36 7.64
CA GLN A 61 9.35 -10.43 8.94
C GLN A 61 8.80 -9.08 9.42
N HIS A 62 8.23 -8.26 8.54
CA HIS A 62 7.61 -6.98 8.96
C HIS A 62 6.22 -7.14 9.61
N ASN A 63 5.56 -8.29 9.44
CA ASN A 63 4.24 -8.64 10.00
C ASN A 63 3.11 -7.68 9.59
N GLY A 64 3.25 -7.02 8.44
CA GLY A 64 2.32 -5.99 7.99
C GLY A 64 0.95 -6.55 7.59
N MET A 65 0.92 -7.69 6.92
CA MET A 65 -0.34 -8.39 6.58
C MET A 65 -1.10 -8.80 7.84
N ASN A 66 -0.42 -9.41 8.82
CA ASN A 66 -1.00 -9.74 10.12
C ASN A 66 -1.51 -8.48 10.85
N ARG A 67 -0.70 -7.41 10.88
CA ARG A 67 -1.08 -6.14 11.50
C ARG A 67 -2.34 -5.54 10.87
N SER A 68 -2.47 -5.59 9.55
CA SER A 68 -3.65 -5.12 8.84
C SER A 68 -4.92 -5.83 9.29
N ARG A 69 -4.85 -7.13 9.57
CA ARG A 69 -5.99 -7.92 10.02
C ARG A 69 -6.38 -7.63 11.47
N LEU A 70 -5.38 -7.43 12.34
CA LEU A 70 -5.59 -7.17 13.76
C LEU A 70 -6.04 -5.73 14.05
N ILE A 71 -5.59 -4.77 13.23
CA ILE A 71 -6.02 -3.38 13.30
C ILE A 71 -7.21 -3.18 12.37
N HIS A 72 -8.41 -3.04 12.94
CA HIS A 72 -9.64 -2.84 12.16
C HIS A 72 -9.81 -1.42 11.61
N GLU A 73 -8.94 -0.49 11.99
CA GLU A 73 -9.00 0.89 11.52
C GLU A 73 -8.08 1.11 10.31
N PRO A 74 -8.55 1.76 9.24
CA PRO A 74 -7.72 2.05 8.07
C PRO A 74 -6.47 2.85 8.43
N ILE A 75 -5.35 2.44 7.86
CA ILE A 75 -3.99 2.95 8.12
C ILE A 75 -3.87 4.50 8.10
N PHE A 76 -4.55 5.18 7.18
CA PHE A 76 -4.48 6.64 7.07
C PHE A 76 -5.61 7.37 7.81
N LYS A 77 -6.54 6.68 8.48
CA LYS A 77 -7.70 7.32 9.12
C LYS A 77 -7.31 8.37 10.18
N SER A 78 -6.24 8.12 10.94
CA SER A 78 -5.72 9.06 11.94
C SER A 78 -4.84 10.17 11.35
N TYR A 79 -4.58 10.13 10.04
CA TYR A 79 -3.76 11.10 9.33
C TYR A 79 -4.67 12.06 8.56
N SER A 80 -4.46 13.36 8.70
CA SER A 80 -5.14 14.37 7.89
C SER A 80 -4.54 14.43 6.49
N TYR A 81 -4.54 13.31 5.77
CA TYR A 81 -3.96 13.15 4.44
C TYR A 81 -5.05 13.08 3.37
N ALA A 82 -4.84 13.84 2.30
CA ALA A 82 -5.56 13.70 1.05
C ALA A 82 -4.59 13.28 -0.05
N ILE A 83 -4.89 12.20 -0.76
CA ILE A 83 -4.00 11.58 -1.73
C ILE A 83 -4.55 11.79 -3.15
N ALA A 84 -3.72 12.33 -4.03
CA ALA A 84 -3.96 12.40 -5.47
C ALA A 84 -3.14 11.33 -6.19
N VAL A 85 -3.73 10.66 -7.18
CA VAL A 85 -3.03 9.72 -8.05
C VAL A 85 -2.77 10.38 -9.40
N GLU A 86 -1.50 10.60 -9.78
CA GLU A 86 -1.10 11.28 -11.02
C GLU A 86 -0.05 10.49 -11.83
N CYS A 87 0.07 9.18 -11.60
CA CYS A 87 0.90 8.28 -12.41
C CYS A 87 0.46 8.29 -13.89
N SER A 88 1.41 8.44 -14.81
CA SER A 88 1.16 8.56 -16.26
C SER A 88 1.28 7.22 -17.02
N ILE A 89 2.07 6.27 -16.50
CA ILE A 89 2.41 5.00 -17.19
C ILE A 89 1.85 3.76 -16.45
N GLY A 90 1.02 3.98 -15.43
CA GLY A 90 0.56 2.94 -14.51
C GLY A 90 1.59 2.76 -13.40
N CYS A 91 1.16 3.02 -12.17
CA CYS A 91 2.06 3.09 -11.02
C CYS A 91 2.79 1.75 -10.83
N GLN A 92 4.08 1.81 -10.48
CA GLN A 92 4.96 0.65 -10.33
C GLN A 92 5.05 -0.21 -11.61
N GLN A 93 5.46 0.41 -12.71
CA GLN A 93 5.66 -0.26 -14.02
C GLN A 93 4.40 -0.97 -14.55
N GLY A 94 3.22 -0.41 -14.27
CA GLY A 94 1.94 -0.97 -14.73
C GLY A 94 1.34 -2.06 -13.85
N MET A 95 1.84 -2.29 -12.62
CA MET A 95 1.21 -3.24 -11.70
C MET A 95 -0.22 -2.82 -11.32
N PHE A 96 -0.46 -1.50 -11.21
CA PHE A 96 -1.77 -0.93 -10.91
C PHE A 96 -2.26 -0.02 -12.03
N THR A 97 -3.55 -0.13 -12.33
CA THR A 97 -4.26 0.95 -13.01
C THR A 97 -4.47 2.13 -12.05
N ARG A 98 -4.70 3.33 -12.59
CA ARG A 98 -5.08 4.51 -11.79
C ARG A 98 -6.29 4.22 -10.90
N GLN A 99 -7.32 3.59 -11.45
CA GLN A 99 -8.56 3.28 -10.73
C GLN A 99 -8.32 2.30 -9.57
N GLU A 100 -7.46 1.31 -9.76
CA GLU A 100 -7.12 0.36 -8.69
C GLU A 100 -6.34 1.03 -7.56
N LEU A 101 -5.42 1.95 -7.88
CA LEU A 101 -4.71 2.69 -6.85
C LEU A 101 -5.62 3.69 -6.13
N GLU A 102 -6.50 4.37 -6.85
CA GLU A 102 -7.54 5.23 -6.27
C GLU A 102 -8.46 4.44 -5.31
N GLN A 103 -8.82 3.21 -5.67
CA GLN A 103 -9.57 2.31 -4.80
C GLN A 103 -8.78 1.95 -3.53
N LEU A 104 -7.50 1.61 -3.64
CA LEU A 104 -6.65 1.36 -2.47
C LEU A 104 -6.56 2.59 -1.56
N VAL A 105 -6.42 3.79 -2.14
CA VAL A 105 -6.42 5.05 -1.38
C VAL A 105 -7.71 5.19 -0.57
N GLN A 106 -8.86 4.93 -1.17
CA GLN A 106 -10.15 4.98 -0.46
C GLN A 106 -10.24 3.94 0.68
N LEU A 107 -9.84 2.70 0.41
CA LEU A 107 -9.86 1.62 1.42
C LEU A 107 -8.91 1.91 2.58
N SER A 108 -7.81 2.61 2.32
CA SER A 108 -6.80 2.98 3.32
C SER A 108 -7.24 4.07 4.30
N GLY A 109 -8.41 4.69 4.07
CA GLY A 109 -8.98 5.74 4.93
C GLY A 109 -8.47 7.16 4.65
N ALA A 110 -7.63 7.33 3.63
CA ALA A 110 -7.22 8.65 3.16
C ALA A 110 -8.32 9.30 2.29
N ILE A 111 -8.31 10.63 2.21
CA ILE A 111 -9.22 11.35 1.31
C ILE A 111 -8.68 11.24 -0.12
N LEU A 112 -9.43 10.61 -1.02
CA LEU A 112 -9.07 10.61 -2.44
C LEU A 112 -9.34 11.98 -3.07
N ILE A 113 -8.33 12.60 -3.65
CA ILE A 113 -8.46 13.86 -4.40
C ILE A 113 -8.88 13.56 -5.83
N GLN A 114 -10.00 14.17 -6.22
CA GLN A 114 -10.53 14.19 -7.58
C GLN A 114 -10.74 15.64 -8.02
N GLU A 115 -10.93 15.89 -9.32
CA GLU A 115 -11.07 17.26 -9.83
C GLU A 115 -12.17 18.07 -9.11
N HIS A 116 -13.27 17.42 -8.74
CA HIS A 116 -14.43 18.09 -8.16
C HIS A 116 -14.30 18.43 -6.66
N ASN A 117 -13.43 17.74 -5.91
CA ASN A 117 -13.28 17.95 -4.46
C ASN A 117 -11.97 18.66 -4.07
N ARG A 118 -11.07 18.89 -5.03
CA ARG A 118 -9.74 19.48 -4.80
C ARG A 118 -9.76 20.81 -4.02
N GLN A 119 -10.75 21.67 -4.27
CA GLN A 119 -10.85 22.98 -3.62
C GLN A 119 -11.58 22.97 -2.27
N GLN A 120 -12.14 21.82 -1.88
CA GLN A 120 -12.97 21.67 -0.67
C GLN A 120 -12.18 21.09 0.51
N LEU A 121 -10.88 20.82 0.34
CA LEU A 121 -10.02 20.27 1.38
C LEU A 121 -9.79 21.29 2.50
N ASP A 122 -9.81 20.83 3.75
CA ASP A 122 -9.42 21.65 4.90
C ASP A 122 -7.95 22.08 4.75
N ILE A 123 -7.63 23.34 5.10
CA ILE A 123 -6.29 23.92 4.92
C ILE A 123 -5.20 23.17 5.70
N ASN A 124 -5.55 22.50 6.80
CA ASN A 124 -4.63 21.72 7.61
C ASN A 124 -4.41 20.30 7.05
N THR A 125 -5.15 19.91 6.02
CA THR A 125 -4.96 18.64 5.32
C THR A 125 -3.65 18.68 4.55
N THR A 126 -2.80 17.68 4.76
CA THR A 126 -1.59 17.48 3.93
C THR A 126 -1.98 16.75 2.66
N ILE A 127 -1.58 17.28 1.51
CA ILE A 127 -1.79 16.68 0.21
C ILE A 127 -0.57 15.83 -0.14
N ILE A 128 -0.80 14.56 -0.46
CA ILE A 128 0.20 13.66 -1.02
C ILE A 128 -0.16 13.41 -2.48
N VAL A 129 0.72 13.76 -3.40
CA VAL A 129 0.56 13.51 -4.83
C VAL A 129 1.46 12.33 -5.20
N LEU A 130 0.86 11.22 -5.58
CA LEU A 130 1.57 10.04 -6.09
C LEU A 130 1.85 10.23 -7.58
N CYS A 131 3.12 10.31 -7.97
CA CYS A 131 3.53 10.47 -9.37
C CYS A 131 4.85 9.74 -9.66
N ASP A 132 4.97 9.21 -10.88
CA ASP A 132 6.12 8.37 -11.28
C ASP A 132 7.35 9.22 -11.67
N ASP A 133 7.15 10.50 -11.98
CA ASP A 133 8.18 11.40 -12.47
C ASP A 133 7.97 12.85 -11.99
N ASP A 134 8.97 13.66 -12.29
CA ASP A 134 9.00 15.09 -12.02
C ASP A 134 8.19 15.90 -13.07
N ASP A 135 6.94 15.52 -13.34
CA ASP A 135 6.09 16.22 -14.29
C ASP A 135 5.68 17.61 -13.77
N LYS A 136 6.25 18.66 -14.38
CA LYS A 136 5.94 20.06 -14.09
C LYS A 136 4.45 20.39 -14.26
N MET A 137 3.71 19.66 -15.08
CA MET A 137 2.26 19.86 -15.23
C MET A 137 1.50 19.39 -14.01
N VAL A 138 1.93 18.28 -13.38
CA VAL A 138 1.38 17.81 -12.10
C VAL A 138 1.66 18.85 -11.01
N VAL A 139 2.88 19.37 -10.91
CA VAL A 139 3.21 20.41 -9.91
C VAL A 139 2.33 21.66 -10.07
N LYS A 140 2.16 22.14 -11.31
CA LYS A 140 1.29 23.29 -11.61
C LYS A 140 -0.18 23.05 -11.29
N LYS A 141 -0.65 21.81 -11.37
CA LYS A 141 -2.04 21.42 -11.08
C LYS A 141 -2.43 21.68 -9.62
N TYR A 142 -1.46 21.57 -8.71
CA TYR A 142 -1.67 21.68 -7.27
C TYR A 142 -1.06 22.96 -6.64
N SER A 143 -0.24 23.72 -7.38
CA SER A 143 0.47 24.91 -6.86
C SER A 143 -0.42 26.05 -6.33
N GLY A 144 -1.68 26.12 -6.74
CA GLY A 144 -2.65 27.11 -6.26
C GLY A 144 -3.29 26.77 -4.90
N LEU A 145 -3.02 25.59 -4.35
CA LEU A 145 -3.59 25.16 -3.07
C LEU A 145 -2.74 25.69 -1.91
N LYS A 146 -3.41 26.07 -0.82
CA LYS A 146 -2.73 26.57 0.40
C LYS A 146 -2.25 25.46 1.32
N ASN A 147 -2.60 24.22 1.00
CA ASN A 147 -2.24 23.03 1.75
C ASN A 147 -0.73 22.77 1.67
N LYS A 148 -0.21 22.04 2.66
CA LYS A 148 1.11 21.43 2.55
C LYS A 148 1.04 20.31 1.51
N ILE A 149 1.93 20.33 0.53
CA ILE A 149 1.91 19.37 -0.59
C ILE A 149 3.24 18.62 -0.66
N TYR A 150 3.17 17.32 -0.80
CA TYR A 150 4.29 16.44 -1.07
C TYR A 150 4.06 15.69 -2.36
N TYR A 151 5.06 15.69 -3.24
CA TYR A 151 5.10 14.90 -4.47
C TYR A 151 6.03 13.71 -4.23
N VAL A 152 5.47 12.50 -4.25
CA VAL A 152 6.19 11.29 -3.89
C VAL A 152 5.94 10.21 -4.95
N ILE A 153 6.90 9.31 -5.07
CA ILE A 153 6.72 8.09 -5.87
C ILE A 153 5.64 7.20 -5.23
N PRO A 154 4.90 6.39 -6.03
CA PRO A 154 3.79 5.56 -5.52
C PRO A 154 4.18 4.58 -4.41
N GLU A 155 5.45 4.18 -4.35
CA GLU A 155 6.02 3.29 -3.32
C GLU A 155 5.78 3.81 -1.90
N PHE A 156 5.72 5.14 -1.69
CA PHE A 156 5.35 5.70 -0.38
C PHE A 156 4.03 5.11 0.14
N PHE A 157 3.02 5.10 -0.73
CA PHE A 157 1.69 4.63 -0.38
C PHE A 157 1.64 3.11 -0.30
N LEU A 158 2.29 2.43 -1.24
CA LEU A 158 2.28 0.96 -1.31
C LEU A 158 3.04 0.33 -0.14
N ASP A 159 4.24 0.83 0.17
CA ASP A 159 5.02 0.36 1.32
C ASP A 159 4.28 0.64 2.61
N SER A 160 3.67 1.82 2.74
CA SER A 160 2.83 2.14 3.90
C SER A 160 1.70 1.12 4.07
N LEU A 161 1.00 0.83 2.98
CA LEU A 161 -0.13 -0.08 2.98
C LEU A 161 0.30 -1.50 3.40
N VAL A 162 1.34 -2.05 2.79
CA VAL A 162 1.74 -3.45 3.02
C VAL A 162 2.43 -3.68 4.35
N LEU A 163 3.17 -2.70 4.85
CA LEU A 163 3.72 -2.69 6.22
C LEU A 163 2.63 -2.40 7.26
N TYR A 164 1.48 -1.91 6.80
CA TYR A 164 0.38 -1.40 7.60
C TYR A 164 0.81 -0.36 8.63
N GLU A 165 1.67 0.56 8.18
CA GLU A 165 2.26 1.65 8.95
C GLU A 165 2.67 2.77 8.02
N VAL A 166 2.24 4.00 8.30
CA VAL A 166 2.52 5.15 7.44
C VAL A 166 4.03 5.42 7.45
N GLN A 167 4.65 5.26 6.28
CA GLN A 167 6.08 5.46 6.09
C GLN A 167 6.46 6.94 6.19
N PRO A 168 7.72 7.27 6.54
CA PRO A 168 8.21 8.64 6.44
C PRO A 168 8.20 9.08 4.97
N ILE A 169 7.78 10.32 4.70
CA ILE A 169 7.81 10.88 3.34
C ILE A 169 9.25 10.97 2.82
N LYS A 170 10.20 11.28 3.70
CA LYS A 170 11.62 11.34 3.39
C LYS A 170 12.10 10.01 2.79
N GLY A 171 12.67 10.09 1.59
CA GLY A 171 13.14 8.91 0.83
C GLY A 171 12.21 8.51 -0.31
N TYR A 172 10.98 9.01 -0.32
CA TYR A 172 10.02 8.85 -1.42
C TYR A 172 9.78 10.15 -2.18
N GLU A 173 10.31 11.28 -1.70
CA GLU A 173 10.17 12.61 -2.29
C GLU A 173 10.82 12.70 -3.67
N LEU A 174 10.12 13.36 -4.58
CA LEU A 174 10.62 13.76 -5.88
C LEU A 174 11.43 15.07 -5.81
N LEU A 175 12.41 15.25 -6.72
CA LEU A 175 13.51 16.22 -6.56
C LEU A 175 13.10 17.70 -6.70
N TYR A 176 11.93 18.01 -7.27
CA TYR A 176 11.47 19.41 -7.45
C TYR A 176 10.57 19.94 -6.32
N GLN A 177 10.64 19.37 -5.12
CA GLN A 177 10.01 19.97 -3.93
C GLN A 177 10.74 21.21 -3.38
N ILE A 178 11.90 21.57 -3.96
CA ILE A 178 12.75 22.65 -3.46
C ILE A 178 12.85 23.73 -4.54
N ASP A 179 12.04 24.77 -4.41
CA ASP A 179 12.41 26.12 -4.86
C ASP A 179 13.24 26.79 -3.76
#